data_AF-R9IW92-F1
#
_entry.id   AF-R9IW92-F1
#
_cell.length_a   1.000
_cell.length_b   1.000
_cell.length_c   1.000
_cell.angle_alpha   90.00
_cell.angle_beta   90.00
_cell.angle_gamma   90.00
#
_symmetry.space_group_name_H-M   'P 1'
#
loop_
_entity.id
_entity.type
_entity.pdbx_description
1 polymer ?
#
loop_
_entity_poly.entity_id
_entity_poly.type
_entity_poly.pdbx_seq_one_letter_code
_entity_poly.pdbx_strand_id
1 'polypeptide(L)'
;MQQSIVLEKVHTMDSGRKEKDMATWNSRGLRGSTLEEFINLTNEKYAEHGLALIQKVPTPITPVRIDKESRHITLAYFDQKSTVDYIGAVQGIPVCFDAKECHTDTFPLQNIHPHQIHFMEQFEKQNGIAFLVIFYSHRNEFYYLRHRKLMEFWNRAKEGGRKSFRYEELEKEYFISSKGGILVPYLDVLQQDLEKRS
;
A
#
# COMPACT_ATOMS: atom_id res chain seq x y z
N MET A 1 -21.99 6.87 -13.89
CA MET A 1 -20.92 7.59 -14.61
C MET A 1 -19.62 6.96 -14.14
N GLN A 2 -18.89 6.30 -15.04
CA GLN A 2 -17.65 5.58 -14.70
C GLN A 2 -16.58 6.60 -14.28
N GLN A 3 -15.99 6.45 -13.10
CA GLN A 3 -14.88 7.32 -12.67
C GLN A 3 -13.59 6.74 -13.25
N SER A 4 -12.96 7.49 -14.18
CA SER A 4 -11.67 7.15 -14.77
C SER A 4 -10.59 8.08 -14.25
N ILE A 5 -9.47 7.51 -13.82
CA ILE A 5 -8.26 8.23 -13.41
C ILE A 5 -7.58 8.77 -14.68
N VAL A 6 -7.14 10.03 -14.63
CA VAL A 6 -6.43 10.69 -15.74
C VAL A 6 -4.98 10.17 -15.81
N LEU A 7 -4.81 8.93 -16.27
CA LEU A 7 -3.52 8.22 -16.34
C LEU A 7 -2.54 8.84 -17.35
N GLU A 8 -3.01 9.59 -18.35
CA GLU A 8 -2.11 10.26 -19.30
C GLU A 8 -1.09 11.16 -18.60
N LYS A 9 -1.47 11.78 -17.46
CA LYS A 9 -0.58 12.58 -16.62
C LYS A 9 0.48 11.75 -15.89
N VAL A 10 0.19 10.48 -15.57
CA VAL A 10 1.15 9.52 -14.96
C VAL A 10 2.28 9.23 -15.95
N HIS A 11 1.92 9.00 -17.22
CA HIS A 11 2.84 8.56 -18.25
C HIS A 11 3.73 9.71 -18.78
N THR A 12 3.36 10.97 -18.56
CA THR A 12 4.13 12.16 -18.98
C THR A 12 5.15 12.67 -17.95
N MET A 13 5.19 12.08 -16.73
CA MET A 13 6.04 12.55 -15.61
C MET A 13 7.55 12.47 -15.88
N ASP A 14 7.98 11.80 -16.96
CA ASP A 14 9.39 11.50 -17.25
C ASP A 14 10.04 12.44 -18.30
N SER A 15 9.34 13.47 -18.79
CA SER A 15 9.84 14.29 -19.91
C SER A 15 10.83 15.41 -19.53
N GLY A 16 11.24 15.53 -18.26
CA GLY A 16 11.88 16.77 -17.77
C GLY A 16 13.14 16.69 -16.92
N ARG A 17 13.61 15.51 -16.45
CA ARG A 17 14.73 15.46 -15.50
C ARG A 17 15.87 14.59 -16.01
N LYS A 18 17.01 15.23 -16.30
CA LYS A 18 18.27 14.55 -16.63
C LYS A 18 18.61 13.55 -15.54
N GLU A 19 19.01 12.38 -15.99
CA GLU A 19 19.59 11.24 -15.26
C GLU A 19 20.86 11.66 -14.49
N LYS A 20 20.68 12.42 -13.40
CA LYS A 20 21.70 12.74 -12.42
C LYS A 20 21.02 12.77 -11.08
N ASP A 21 21.14 11.64 -10.38
CA ASP A 21 21.30 11.50 -8.94
C ASP A 21 20.88 10.08 -8.54
N MET A 22 21.63 9.08 -9.01
CA MET A 22 21.79 7.82 -8.27
C MET A 22 22.64 8.13 -7.05
N ALA A 23 22.04 8.83 -6.08
CA ALA A 23 22.66 9.08 -4.79
C ALA A 23 22.87 7.73 -4.10
N THR A 24 24.13 7.48 -3.72
CA THR A 24 24.58 6.30 -3.02
C THR A 24 23.77 6.05 -1.76
N TRP A 25 23.13 4.89 -1.71
CA TRP A 25 22.30 4.37 -0.62
C TRP A 25 23.14 4.08 0.62
N ASN A 26 23.56 5.13 1.32
CA ASN A 26 24.16 5.02 2.64
C ASN A 26 23.05 4.95 3.68
N SER A 27 22.77 3.72 4.11
CA SER A 27 21.94 3.33 5.23
C SER A 27 22.30 4.09 6.50
N ARG A 28 21.61 5.20 6.73
CA ARG A 28 21.61 5.89 8.03
C ARG A 28 20.21 5.89 8.61
N GLY A 29 19.92 4.83 9.36
CA GLY A 29 18.99 4.88 10.50
C GLY A 29 17.50 5.08 10.23
N LEU A 30 17.00 4.74 9.04
CA LEU A 30 15.58 4.85 8.73
C LEU A 30 14.81 3.66 9.31
N ARG A 31 13.91 3.93 10.26
CA ARG A 31 12.84 2.99 10.63
C ARG A 31 11.82 2.97 9.49
N GLY A 32 11.89 1.96 8.62
CA GLY A 32 10.97 1.71 7.50
C GLY A 32 11.53 0.61 6.59
N SER A 33 10.68 -0.16 5.91
CA SER A 33 11.12 -1.13 4.89
C SER A 33 11.35 -0.43 3.55
N THR A 34 12.13 -1.04 2.66
CA THR A 34 12.34 -0.55 1.28
C THR A 34 11.01 -0.32 0.55
N LEU A 35 10.02 -1.19 0.77
CA LEU A 35 8.67 -1.05 0.22
C LEU A 35 7.99 0.24 0.70
N GLU A 36 8.08 0.54 1.99
CA GLU A 36 7.49 1.76 2.55
C GLU A 36 8.11 3.01 1.91
N GLU A 37 9.43 3.05 1.78
CA GLU A 37 10.13 4.18 1.15
C GLU A 37 9.69 4.36 -0.32
N PHE A 38 9.58 3.28 -1.07
CA PHE A 38 9.14 3.33 -2.46
C PHE A 38 7.70 3.82 -2.62
N ILE A 39 6.80 3.41 -1.72
CA ILE A 39 5.42 3.87 -1.70
C ILE A 39 5.36 5.36 -1.33
N ASN A 40 6.11 5.79 -0.33
CA ASN A 40 6.15 7.20 0.09
C ASN A 40 6.61 8.12 -1.05
N LEU A 41 7.74 7.79 -1.70
CA LEU A 41 8.24 8.54 -2.86
C LEU A 41 7.25 8.54 -4.03
N THR A 42 6.54 7.43 -4.25
CA THR A 42 5.50 7.35 -5.27
C THR A 42 4.31 8.27 -4.92
N ASN A 43 3.87 8.26 -3.67
CA ASN A 43 2.78 9.11 -3.20
C ASN A 43 3.12 10.61 -3.27
N GLU A 44 4.38 10.98 -2.99
CA GLU A 44 4.87 12.35 -3.17
C GLU A 44 4.71 12.80 -4.64
N LYS A 45 5.17 11.98 -5.60
CA LYS A 45 5.01 12.27 -7.02
C LYS A 45 3.54 12.40 -7.42
N TYR A 46 2.67 11.52 -6.91
CA TYR A 46 1.24 11.61 -7.17
C TYR A 46 0.61 12.89 -6.62
N ALA A 47 1.04 13.35 -5.45
CA ALA A 47 0.56 14.60 -4.86
C ALA A 47 1.05 15.82 -5.66
N GLU A 48 2.33 15.87 -6.02
CA GLU A 48 2.93 16.95 -6.83
C GLU A 48 2.21 17.16 -8.17
N HIS A 49 1.71 16.08 -8.77
CA HIS A 49 1.00 16.13 -10.06
C HIS A 49 -0.53 16.18 -9.93
N GLY A 50 -1.06 16.30 -8.71
CA GLY A 50 -2.49 16.39 -8.46
C GLY A 50 -3.28 15.13 -8.85
N LEU A 51 -2.66 13.96 -8.76
CA LEU A 51 -3.28 12.67 -9.07
C LEU A 51 -3.89 12.01 -7.84
N ALA A 52 -3.18 12.04 -6.72
CA ALA A 52 -3.65 11.45 -5.49
C ALA A 52 -3.11 12.22 -4.28
N LEU A 53 -3.90 12.25 -3.22
CA LEU A 53 -3.47 12.70 -1.90
C LEU A 53 -3.61 11.51 -0.96
N ILE A 54 -2.51 10.81 -0.73
CA ILE A 54 -2.44 9.61 0.14
C ILE A 54 -1.50 9.90 1.30
N GLN A 55 -1.93 9.58 2.51
CA GLN A 55 -1.14 9.76 3.73
C GLN A 55 -0.89 8.41 4.39
N LYS A 56 0.30 8.27 4.97
CA LYS A 56 0.62 7.16 5.88
C LYS A 56 -0.08 7.41 7.22
N VAL A 57 -0.80 6.40 7.70
CA VAL A 57 -1.41 6.40 9.04
C VAL A 57 -0.30 6.11 10.06
N PRO A 58 -0.06 7.01 11.03
CA PRO A 58 0.94 6.77 12.07
C PRO A 58 0.57 5.53 12.90
N THR A 59 1.57 4.73 13.26
CA THR A 59 1.36 3.63 14.19
C THR A 59 0.96 4.20 15.56
N PRO A 60 -0.24 3.87 16.08
CA PRO A 60 -0.69 4.41 17.35
C PRO A 60 0.22 3.90 18.48
N ILE A 61 0.67 4.83 19.31
CA ILE A 61 1.45 4.56 20.51
C ILE A 61 0.76 5.20 21.70
N THR A 62 0.71 4.48 22.83
CA THR A 62 0.30 5.05 24.10
C THR A 62 1.54 5.51 24.87
N PRO A 63 1.76 6.83 25.06
CA PRO A 63 2.86 7.33 25.86
C PRO A 63 2.63 7.00 27.33
N VAL A 64 3.65 6.41 27.96
CA VAL A 64 3.64 6.00 29.38
C VAL A 64 4.38 7.02 30.24
N ARG A 65 5.48 7.56 29.71
CA ARG A 65 6.27 8.60 30.38
C ARG A 65 6.58 9.71 29.40
N ILE A 66 6.34 10.93 29.87
CA ILE A 66 6.64 12.16 29.16
C ILE A 66 7.52 12.98 30.11
N ASP A 67 8.67 13.40 29.60
CA ASP A 67 9.52 14.35 30.30
C ASP A 67 8.79 15.70 30.45
N LYS A 68 8.71 16.24 31.66
CA LYS A 68 7.83 17.39 31.96
C LYS A 68 8.34 18.72 31.42
N GLU A 69 9.65 18.86 31.23
CA GLU A 69 10.27 20.10 30.73
C GLU A 69 10.33 20.11 29.20
N SER A 70 10.85 19.03 28.62
CA SER A 70 11.08 18.93 27.18
C SER A 70 9.90 18.34 26.40
N ARG A 71 8.89 17.79 27.09
CA ARG A 71 7.71 17.12 26.49
C ARG A 71 8.05 15.92 25.60
N HIS A 72 9.28 15.39 25.70
CA HIS A 72 9.66 14.17 24.98
C HIS A 72 9.01 12.93 25.60
N ILE A 73 8.48 12.05 24.75
CA ILE A 73 8.03 10.71 25.15
C ILE A 73 9.27 9.85 25.37
N THR A 74 9.48 9.40 26.61
CA THR A 74 10.63 8.57 27.00
C THR A 74 10.29 7.09 27.10
N LEU A 75 9.00 6.75 27.22
CA LEU A 75 8.49 5.39 27.22
C LEU A 75 7.09 5.37 26.60
N ALA A 76 6.85 4.43 25.69
CA ALA A 76 5.54 4.19 25.09
C ALA A 76 5.36 2.69 24.80
N TYR A 77 4.10 2.24 24.76
CA TYR A 77 3.75 0.93 24.21
C TYR A 77 3.00 1.12 22.89
N PHE A 78 3.12 0.14 21.98
CA PHE A 78 2.33 0.11 20.77
C PHE A 78 0.88 -0.28 21.11
N ASP A 79 -0.08 0.44 20.55
CA ASP A 79 -1.48 0.04 20.67
C ASP A 79 -1.74 -1.16 19.76
N GLN A 80 -2.57 -2.10 20.21
CA GLN A 80 -2.85 -3.34 19.47
C GLN A 80 -3.68 -3.14 18.18
N LYS A 81 -4.32 -1.99 18.01
CA LYS A 81 -5.24 -1.72 16.89
C LYS A 81 -4.62 -0.66 15.96
N SER A 82 -3.86 -1.08 14.96
CA SER A 82 -3.67 -0.24 13.77
C SER A 82 -4.92 -0.34 12.88
N THR A 83 -5.12 0.58 11.94
CA THR A 83 -6.09 0.39 10.85
C THR A 83 -5.32 -0.19 9.66
N VAL A 84 -5.33 0.49 8.52
CA VAL A 84 -4.42 0.27 7.40
C VAL A 84 -3.24 1.25 7.47
N ASP A 85 -2.20 1.00 6.68
CA ASP A 85 -0.98 1.83 6.66
C ASP A 85 -1.16 3.13 5.86
N TYR A 86 -2.01 3.13 4.82
CA TYR A 86 -2.21 4.28 3.94
C TYR A 86 -3.69 4.55 3.68
N ILE A 87 -4.06 5.83 3.65
CA ILE A 87 -5.42 6.29 3.35
C ILE A 87 -5.40 7.63 2.63
N GLY A 88 -6.39 7.86 1.77
CA GLY A 88 -6.59 9.17 1.15
C GLY A 88 -7.56 9.12 -0.03
N ALA A 89 -7.31 9.97 -1.03
CA ALA A 89 -8.17 10.09 -2.20
C ALA A 89 -7.37 10.13 -3.50
N VAL A 90 -7.89 9.46 -4.52
CA VAL A 90 -7.39 9.47 -5.90
C VAL A 90 -8.47 10.12 -6.76
N GLN A 91 -8.27 11.38 -7.15
CA GLN A 91 -9.20 12.13 -8.00
C GLN A 91 -10.69 12.03 -7.59
N GLY A 92 -10.96 12.07 -6.28
CA GLY A 92 -12.31 11.97 -5.71
C GLY A 92 -12.73 10.56 -5.28
N ILE A 93 -11.91 9.54 -5.55
CA ILE A 93 -12.13 8.15 -5.15
C ILE A 93 -11.45 7.92 -3.80
N PRO A 94 -12.19 7.58 -2.72
CA PRO A 94 -11.58 7.21 -1.46
C PRO A 94 -10.78 5.92 -1.62
N VAL A 95 -9.51 5.93 -1.18
CA VAL A 95 -8.59 4.80 -1.29
C VAL A 95 -7.95 4.52 0.06
N CYS A 96 -7.84 3.25 0.43
CA CYS A 96 -7.06 2.81 1.57
C CYS A 96 -6.29 1.52 1.24
N PHE A 97 -5.06 1.37 1.74
CA PHE A 97 -4.28 0.17 1.50
C PHE A 97 -3.21 -0.06 2.56
N ASP A 98 -2.69 -1.28 2.58
CA ASP A 98 -1.60 -1.71 3.45
C ASP A 98 -0.50 -2.35 2.59
N ALA A 99 0.75 -2.20 3.03
CA ALA A 99 1.94 -2.60 2.31
C ALA A 99 2.61 -3.78 3.00
N LYS A 100 2.75 -4.89 2.29
CA LYS A 100 3.32 -6.13 2.83
C LYS A 100 4.51 -6.60 2.01
N GLU A 101 5.55 -7.08 2.68
CA GLU A 101 6.69 -7.70 2.03
C GLU A 101 6.64 -9.22 2.18
N CYS A 102 7.03 -9.94 1.12
CA CYS A 102 7.03 -11.40 1.07
C CYS A 102 8.29 -11.93 0.40
N HIS A 103 9.17 -12.55 1.18
CA HIS A 103 10.44 -13.10 0.68
C HIS A 103 10.32 -14.47 0.01
N THR A 104 9.11 -15.02 -0.13
CA THR A 104 8.86 -16.35 -0.72
C THR A 104 7.64 -16.32 -1.65
N ASP A 105 7.39 -17.41 -2.38
CA ASP A 105 6.21 -17.58 -3.23
C ASP A 105 4.91 -17.86 -2.47
N THR A 106 4.95 -18.00 -1.15
CA THR A 106 3.76 -18.26 -0.34
C THR A 106 3.59 -17.14 0.67
N PHE A 107 2.51 -16.37 0.53
CA PHE A 107 2.18 -15.30 1.45
C PHE A 107 1.39 -15.84 2.66
N PRO A 108 1.90 -15.74 3.90
CA PRO A 108 1.19 -16.17 5.10
C PRO A 108 0.06 -15.20 5.48
N LEU A 109 -1.18 -15.67 5.63
CA LEU A 109 -2.30 -14.80 5.99
C LEU A 109 -2.18 -14.20 7.39
N GLN A 110 -1.39 -14.80 8.28
CA GLN A 110 -1.09 -14.25 9.61
C GLN A 110 -0.38 -12.88 9.56
N ASN A 111 0.22 -12.53 8.40
CA ASN A 111 0.83 -11.22 8.19
C ASN A 111 -0.22 -10.12 7.96
N ILE A 112 -1.50 -10.47 7.87
CA ILE A 112 -2.63 -9.55 7.76
C ILE A 112 -3.45 -9.68 9.03
N HIS A 113 -3.59 -8.59 9.77
CA HIS A 113 -4.29 -8.61 11.05
C HIS A 113 -5.81 -8.50 10.87
N PRO A 114 -6.63 -9.13 11.72
CA PRO A 114 -8.09 -9.08 11.59
C PRO A 114 -8.69 -7.66 11.59
N HIS A 115 -8.08 -6.72 12.30
CA HIS A 115 -8.51 -5.33 12.30
C HIS A 115 -8.33 -4.62 10.95
N GLN A 116 -7.31 -5.01 10.16
CA GLN A 116 -7.08 -4.49 8.80
C GLN A 116 -8.21 -4.95 7.89
N ILE A 117 -8.51 -6.25 7.92
CA ILE A 117 -9.63 -6.84 7.16
C ILE A 117 -10.94 -6.16 7.51
N HIS A 118 -11.22 -5.99 8.81
CA HIS A 118 -12.44 -5.33 9.27
C HIS A 118 -12.52 -3.88 8.77
N PHE A 119 -11.43 -3.12 8.88
CA PHE A 119 -11.40 -1.74 8.40
C PHE A 119 -11.65 -1.65 6.89
N MET A 120 -10.94 -2.46 6.10
CA MET A 120 -11.09 -2.50 4.64
C MET A 120 -12.50 -2.88 4.21
N GLU A 121 -13.13 -3.84 4.90
CA GLU A 121 -14.52 -4.23 4.63
C GLU A 121 -15.50 -3.08 4.93
N GLN A 122 -15.32 -2.36 6.04
CA GLN A 122 -16.15 -1.18 6.34
C GLN A 122 -15.89 -0.03 5.36
N PHE A 123 -14.66 0.13 4.89
CA PHE A 123 -14.27 1.15 3.91
C PHE A 123 -14.91 0.89 2.55
N GLU A 124 -14.89 -0.35 2.05
CA GLU A 124 -15.55 -0.70 0.79
C GLU A 124 -17.08 -0.55 0.87
N LYS A 125 -17.70 -0.77 2.05
CA LYS A 125 -19.14 -0.47 2.26
C LYS A 125 -19.50 1.00 2.09
N GLN A 126 -18.52 1.91 2.17
CA GLN A 126 -18.70 3.34 1.91
C GLN A 126 -18.32 3.74 0.47
N ASN A 127 -18.26 2.77 -0.46
CA ASN A 127 -17.81 2.94 -1.85
C ASN A 127 -16.34 3.38 -1.99
N GLY A 128 -15.52 3.13 -0.96
CA GLY A 128 -14.07 3.27 -1.08
C GLY A 128 -13.43 2.05 -1.74
N ILE A 129 -12.20 2.20 -2.23
CA ILE A 129 -11.41 1.09 -2.76
C ILE A 129 -10.34 0.68 -1.75
N ALA A 130 -10.33 -0.61 -1.41
CA ALA A 130 -9.34 -1.20 -0.51
C ALA A 130 -8.51 -2.28 -1.21
N PHE A 131 -7.19 -2.27 -0.96
CA PHE A 131 -6.26 -3.26 -1.51
C PHE A 131 -5.01 -3.43 -0.65
N LEU A 132 -4.19 -4.44 -0.95
CA LEU A 132 -2.82 -4.54 -0.45
C LEU A 132 -1.83 -4.32 -1.58
N VAL A 133 -0.71 -3.67 -1.27
CA VAL A 133 0.49 -3.69 -2.11
C VAL A 133 1.43 -4.73 -1.53
N ILE A 134 1.71 -5.80 -2.27
CA ILE A 134 2.61 -6.87 -1.84
C ILE A 134 3.91 -6.79 -2.65
N PHE A 135 5.05 -6.70 -1.97
CA PHE A 135 6.36 -6.80 -2.59
C PHE A 135 6.92 -8.20 -2.42
N TYR A 136 7.01 -8.95 -3.52
CA TYR A 136 7.72 -10.23 -3.57
C TYR A 136 9.21 -9.97 -3.74
N SER A 137 9.91 -9.69 -2.64
CA SER A 137 11.30 -9.20 -2.68
C SER A 137 12.26 -10.15 -3.40
N HIS A 138 12.05 -11.46 -3.29
CA HIS A 138 12.88 -12.48 -3.94
C HIS A 138 12.68 -12.55 -5.46
N ARG A 139 11.57 -11.99 -5.96
CA ARG A 139 11.26 -11.82 -7.40
C ARG A 139 11.48 -10.39 -7.88
N ASN A 140 11.63 -9.45 -6.95
CA ASN A 140 11.62 -8.02 -7.23
C ASN A 140 10.34 -7.57 -7.97
N GLU A 141 9.19 -8.06 -7.52
CA GLU A 141 7.88 -7.77 -8.15
C GLU A 141 6.89 -7.21 -7.13
N PHE A 142 6.09 -6.24 -7.59
CA PHE A 142 4.99 -5.67 -6.80
C PHE A 142 3.65 -6.18 -7.32
N TYR A 143 2.73 -6.45 -6.40
CA TYR A 143 1.41 -6.97 -6.71
C TYR A 143 0.32 -6.18 -6.01
N TYR A 144 -0.74 -5.84 -6.74
CA TYR A 144 -1.94 -5.20 -6.22
C TYR A 144 -2.98 -6.28 -5.87
N LEU A 145 -3.17 -6.57 -4.59
CA LEU A 145 -4.18 -7.53 -4.15
C LEU A 145 -5.48 -6.79 -3.78
N ARG A 146 -6.45 -6.83 -4.68
CA ARG A 146 -7.83 -6.35 -4.45
C ARG A 146 -8.42 -6.93 -3.16
N HIS A 147 -9.17 -6.13 -2.41
CA HIS A 147 -9.87 -6.60 -1.21
C HIS A 147 -10.78 -7.81 -1.50
N ARG A 148 -11.52 -7.80 -2.62
CA ARG A 148 -12.34 -8.95 -3.04
C ARG A 148 -11.55 -10.26 -3.12
N LYS A 149 -10.37 -10.22 -3.76
CA LYS A 149 -9.51 -11.40 -3.89
C LYS A 149 -8.89 -11.82 -2.56
N LEU A 150 -8.49 -10.84 -1.74
CA LEU A 150 -8.05 -11.08 -0.37
C LEU A 150 -9.11 -11.82 0.46
N MET A 151 -10.38 -11.43 0.34
CA MET A 151 -11.47 -12.07 1.07
C MET A 151 -11.70 -13.53 0.66
N GLU A 152 -11.45 -13.90 -0.60
CA GLU A 152 -11.47 -15.32 -1.02
C GLU A 152 -10.43 -16.14 -0.23
N PHE A 153 -9.19 -15.65 -0.13
CA PHE A 153 -8.15 -16.32 0.64
C PHE A 153 -8.43 -16.33 2.14
N TRP A 154 -8.95 -15.21 2.66
CA TRP A 154 -9.28 -15.06 4.07
C TRP A 154 -10.41 -16.00 4.51
N ASN A 155 -11.50 -16.05 3.74
CA ASN A 155 -12.65 -16.91 4.05
C ASN A 155 -12.30 -18.39 3.89
N ARG A 156 -11.52 -18.76 2.86
CA ARG A 156 -10.97 -20.12 2.72
C ARG A 156 -10.24 -20.57 3.97
N ALA A 157 -9.40 -19.70 4.56
CA ALA A 157 -8.68 -20.03 5.78
C ALA A 157 -9.60 -20.17 7.00
N LYS A 158 -10.66 -19.35 7.09
CA LYS A 158 -11.68 -19.46 8.15
C LYS A 158 -12.50 -20.75 8.06
N GLU A 159 -12.72 -21.26 6.85
CA GLU A 159 -13.43 -22.51 6.58
C GLU A 159 -12.54 -23.77 6.80
N GLY A 160 -11.35 -23.61 7.36
CA GLY A 160 -10.42 -24.71 7.63
C GLY A 160 -9.46 -25.03 6.49
N GLY A 161 -9.50 -24.25 5.40
CA GLY A 161 -8.55 -24.34 4.31
C GLY A 161 -7.17 -23.75 4.64
N ARG A 162 -6.38 -23.52 3.59
CA ARG A 162 -4.98 -23.08 3.73
C ARG A 162 -4.89 -21.66 4.31
N LYS A 163 -4.04 -21.47 5.33
CA LYS A 163 -3.74 -20.18 6.00
C LYS A 163 -2.69 -19.32 5.27
N SER A 164 -2.63 -19.46 3.95
CA SER A 164 -1.72 -18.76 3.04
C SER A 164 -2.25 -18.81 1.61
N PHE A 165 -1.70 -17.99 0.73
CA PHE A 165 -1.91 -18.09 -0.72
C PHE A 165 -0.57 -18.11 -1.46
N ARG A 166 -0.50 -18.85 -2.57
CA ARG A 166 0.67 -18.93 -3.44
C ARG A 166 0.64 -17.81 -4.48
N TYR A 167 1.84 -17.44 -4.91
CA TYR A 167 2.08 -16.56 -6.05
C TYR A 167 1.31 -17.01 -7.31
N GLU A 168 1.26 -18.31 -7.57
CA GLU A 168 0.53 -18.88 -8.73
C GLU A 168 -1.00 -18.70 -8.66
N GLU A 169 -1.55 -18.43 -7.47
CA GLU A 169 -2.98 -18.15 -7.27
C GLU A 169 -3.33 -16.68 -7.60
N LEU A 170 -2.33 -15.86 -7.90
CA LEU A 170 -2.48 -14.45 -8.21
C LEU A 170 -2.83 -14.20 -9.67
N GLU A 171 -3.61 -13.15 -9.89
CA GLU A 171 -4.11 -12.77 -11.21
C GLU A 171 -3.06 -11.90 -11.93
N LYS A 172 -2.54 -12.39 -13.06
CA LYS A 172 -1.39 -11.78 -13.77
C LYS A 172 -1.54 -10.29 -14.11
N GLU A 173 -2.77 -9.85 -14.34
CA GLU A 173 -3.11 -8.46 -14.68
C GLU A 173 -2.89 -7.46 -13.54
N TYR A 174 -2.83 -7.90 -12.28
CA TYR A 174 -2.62 -7.01 -11.12
C TYR A 174 -1.16 -6.90 -10.65
N PHE A 175 -0.21 -7.45 -11.41
CA PHE A 175 1.20 -7.16 -11.19
C PHE A 175 1.52 -5.73 -11.60
N ILE A 176 2.12 -4.98 -10.68
CA ILE A 176 2.47 -3.58 -10.88
C ILE A 176 3.81 -3.55 -11.63
N SER A 177 3.77 -3.02 -12.86
CA SER A 177 4.96 -2.81 -13.68
C SER A 177 5.47 -1.39 -13.49
N SER A 178 6.73 -1.21 -13.13
CA SER A 178 7.34 0.13 -13.04
C SER A 178 7.31 0.82 -14.41
N LYS A 179 6.78 2.04 -14.44
CA LYS A 179 6.65 2.88 -15.63
C LYS A 179 6.90 4.35 -15.28
N GLY A 180 7.46 5.11 -16.20
CA GLY A 180 7.58 6.58 -16.10
C GLY A 180 8.37 7.08 -14.89
N GLY A 181 9.40 6.34 -14.45
CA GLY A 181 10.20 6.70 -13.28
C GLY A 181 9.47 6.63 -11.94
N ILE A 182 8.27 6.05 -11.89
CA ILE A 182 7.52 5.81 -10.65
C ILE A 182 7.86 4.41 -10.12
N LEU A 183 8.20 4.34 -8.83
CA LEU A 183 8.70 3.11 -8.21
C LEU A 183 7.59 2.06 -8.09
N VAL A 184 6.43 2.46 -7.55
CA VAL A 184 5.27 1.57 -7.35
C VAL A 184 4.02 2.18 -7.99
N PRO A 185 3.86 2.15 -9.32
CA PRO A 185 2.78 2.83 -10.03
C PRO A 185 1.40 2.14 -9.86
N TYR A 186 0.88 2.09 -8.63
CA TYR A 186 -0.35 1.38 -8.31
C TYR A 186 -1.61 2.03 -8.89
N LEU A 187 -1.56 3.31 -9.31
CA LEU A 187 -2.73 3.98 -9.92
C LEU A 187 -3.15 3.37 -11.26
N ASP A 188 -2.20 2.84 -12.04
CA ASP A 188 -2.49 2.17 -13.31
C ASP A 188 -3.33 0.91 -13.07
N VAL A 189 -3.00 0.16 -12.02
CA VAL A 189 -3.69 -1.08 -11.65
C VAL A 189 -5.00 -0.79 -10.92
N LEU A 190 -5.04 0.28 -10.12
CA LEU A 190 -6.28 0.79 -9.52
C LEU A 190 -7.31 1.18 -10.60
N GLN A 191 -6.87 1.82 -11.70
CA GLN A 191 -7.77 2.14 -12.82
C GLN A 191 -8.39 0.88 -13.43
N GLN A 192 -7.60 -0.17 -13.63
CA GLN A 192 -8.10 -1.45 -14.14
C GLN A 192 -9.08 -2.11 -13.16
N ASP A 193 -8.83 -2.02 -11.84
CA ASP A 193 -9.75 -2.50 -10.81
C ASP A 193 -11.09 -1.75 -10.88
N LEU A 194 -11.07 -0.42 -11.01
CA LEU A 194 -12.27 0.41 -11.15
C LEU A 194 -13.10 0.04 -12.39
N GLU A 195 -12.44 -0.19 -13.53
CA GLU A 195 -13.09 -0.60 -14.78
C GLU A 195 -13.83 -1.93 -14.64
N LYS A 196 -13.25 -2.90 -13.92
CA LYS A 196 -13.82 -4.24 -13.70
C LYS A 196 -14.91 -4.28 -12.62
N ARG A 197 -15.03 -3.23 -11.80
CA ARG A 197 -16.09 -3.08 -10.79
C ARG A 197 -17.38 -2.47 -11.37
N SER A 198 -17.29 -1.88 -12.55
CA SER A 198 -18.37 -1.16 -13.24
C SER A 198 -19.32 -2.10 -13.99
#